data_AF-A0A7W9XA95-F1
#
_entry.id   AF-A0A7W9XA95-F1
#
_cell.length_a   1.000
_cell.length_b   1.000
_cell.length_c   1.000
_cell.angle_alpha   90.00
_cell.angle_beta   90.00
_cell.angle_gamma   90.00
#
_symmetry.space_group_name_H-M   'P 1'
#
loop_
_entity.id
_entity.type
_entity.pdbx_description
1 polymer ?
#
loop_
_entity_poly.entity_id
_entity_poly.type
_entity_poly.pdbx_seq_one_letter_code
_entity_poly.pdbx_strand_id
1 'polypeptide(L)'
;MDIIGNKFSVDFGMAKATLYIESGTSLTFTITEKGGNQEGTTETVATEMTELRPQLFMVTWKEKNGNTITQVQDYENGIIYSNWTSPAGEFTHAKGTLKRI
;
A
#
# COMPACT_ATOMS: atom_id res chain seq x y z
N MET A 1 -1.15 10.72 14.63
CA MET A 1 -0.83 11.26 13.29
C MET A 1 -2.08 11.13 12.44
N ASP A 2 -2.49 12.19 11.76
CA ASP A 2 -3.56 12.09 10.78
C ASP A 2 -2.98 11.52 9.48
N ILE A 3 -3.49 10.37 9.04
CA ILE A 3 -3.02 9.68 7.83
C ILE A 3 -3.89 9.99 6.61
N ILE A 4 -5.13 10.42 6.82
CA ILE A 4 -6.05 10.78 5.75
C ILE A 4 -5.60 12.12 5.13
N GLY A 5 -5.77 12.26 3.82
CA GLY A 5 -5.32 13.41 3.05
C GLY A 5 -3.81 13.47 2.83
N ASN A 6 -3.06 12.42 3.19
CA ASN A 6 -1.60 12.41 3.12
C ASN A 6 -1.05 11.40 2.12
N LYS A 7 0.16 11.71 1.61
CA LYS A 7 0.92 10.85 0.71
C LYS A 7 2.07 10.19 1.45
N PHE A 8 2.34 8.95 1.08
CA PHE A 8 3.41 8.16 1.63
C PHE A 8 4.17 7.47 0.51
N SER A 9 5.49 7.59 0.56
CA SER A 9 6.40 6.75 -0.23
C SER A 9 6.54 5.38 0.44
N VAL A 10 6.51 4.35 -0.39
CA VAL A 10 6.72 2.95 -0.02
C VAL A 10 7.86 2.38 -0.84
N ASP A 11 8.76 1.67 -0.17
CA ASP A 11 9.88 0.99 -0.80
C ASP A 11 10.01 -0.44 -0.26
N PHE A 12 9.74 -1.42 -1.12
CA PHE A 12 9.88 -2.86 -0.86
C PHE A 12 11.19 -3.44 -1.39
N GLY A 13 12.11 -2.61 -1.88
CA GLY A 13 13.35 -2.99 -2.56
C GLY A 13 13.13 -3.50 -4.00
N MET A 14 12.15 -4.38 -4.20
CA MET A 14 11.75 -4.90 -5.52
C MET A 14 10.80 -3.98 -6.30
N ALA A 15 10.08 -3.12 -5.58
CA ALA A 15 9.12 -2.18 -6.13
C ALA A 15 8.99 -0.98 -5.19
N LYS A 16 8.73 0.19 -5.78
CA LYS A 16 8.42 1.42 -5.07
C LYS A 16 7.06 1.95 -5.52
N ALA A 17 6.35 2.56 -4.59
CA ALA A 17 5.07 3.18 -4.85
C ALA A 17 4.86 4.43 -4.02
N THR A 18 3.92 5.26 -4.44
CA THR A 18 3.30 6.29 -3.61
C THR A 18 1.88 5.86 -3.26
N LEU A 19 1.49 6.00 -1.99
CA LEU A 19 0.13 5.81 -1.52
C LEU A 19 -0.44 7.16 -1.12
N TYR A 20 -1.58 7.55 -1.68
CA TYR A 20 -2.35 8.70 -1.25
C TYR A 20 -3.63 8.21 -0.55
N ILE A 21 -3.71 8.42 0.76
CA ILE A 21 -4.86 8.00 1.56
C ILE A 21 -5.91 9.11 1.46
N GLU A 22 -6.85 8.99 0.54
CA GLU A 22 -7.87 10.03 0.30
C GLU A 22 -8.89 10.09 1.43
N SER A 23 -9.29 8.93 1.93
CA SER A 23 -10.24 8.76 3.02
C SER A 23 -10.05 7.39 3.68
N GLY A 24 -10.83 7.09 4.72
CA GLY A 24 -10.83 5.76 5.34
C GLY A 24 -11.32 4.62 4.43
N THR A 25 -11.82 4.94 3.23
CA THR A 25 -12.36 3.98 2.27
C THR A 25 -11.84 4.17 0.85
N SER A 26 -10.88 5.08 0.64
CA SER A 26 -10.29 5.37 -0.68
C SER A 26 -8.79 5.56 -0.58
N LEU A 27 -8.06 4.88 -1.45
CA LEU A 27 -6.61 5.00 -1.59
C LEU A 27 -6.27 5.08 -3.08
N THR A 28 -5.43 6.03 -3.45
CA THR A 28 -4.80 6.06 -4.77
C THR A 28 -3.35 5.63 -4.65
N PHE A 29 -2.98 4.52 -5.30
CA PHE A 29 -1.58 4.12 -5.39
C PHE A 29 -1.01 4.47 -6.77
N THR A 30 0.30 4.76 -6.79
CA THR A 30 1.09 4.94 -8.01
C THR A 30 2.36 4.13 -7.88
N ILE A 31 2.54 3.09 -8.70
CA ILE A 31 3.78 2.34 -8.78
C ILE A 31 4.79 3.22 -9.53
N THR A 32 5.88 3.57 -8.87
CA THR A 32 6.92 4.46 -9.41
C THR A 32 8.11 3.69 -9.95
N GLU A 33 8.41 2.52 -9.38
CA GLU A 33 9.45 1.62 -9.86
C GLU A 33 9.06 0.16 -9.63
N LYS A 34 9.40 -0.74 -10.56
CA LYS A 34 9.24 -2.18 -10.42
C LYS A 34 10.36 -2.93 -11.15
N GLY A 35 11.03 -3.86 -10.46
CA GLY A 35 12.12 -4.63 -11.07
C GLY A 35 13.29 -3.78 -11.58
N GLY A 36 13.52 -2.60 -10.99
CA GLY A 36 14.57 -1.67 -11.39
C GLY A 36 14.20 -0.72 -12.54
N ASN A 37 12.99 -0.81 -13.10
CA ASN A 37 12.51 0.10 -14.14
C ASN A 37 11.53 1.11 -13.56
N GLN A 38 11.51 2.32 -14.13
CA GLN A 38 10.48 3.30 -13.81
C GLN A 38 9.11 2.86 -14.32
N GLU A 39 8.11 3.11 -13.50
CA GLU A 39 6.71 2.80 -13.75
C GLU A 39 5.87 4.05 -13.49
N GLY A 40 4.62 4.02 -13.96
CA GLY A 40 3.66 5.11 -13.75
C GLY A 40 2.23 4.61 -13.58
N THR A 41 2.04 3.32 -13.31
CA THR A 41 0.71 2.74 -13.13
C THR A 41 0.07 3.33 -11.89
N THR A 42 -1.11 3.91 -12.06
CA THR A 42 -1.88 4.49 -10.96
C THR A 42 -3.29 3.94 -10.95
N GLU A 43 -3.82 3.70 -9.75
CA GLU A 43 -5.19 3.23 -9.57
C GLU A 43 -5.75 3.76 -8.24
N THR A 44 -7.01 4.18 -8.27
CA THR A 44 -7.80 4.51 -7.08
C THR A 44 -8.66 3.30 -6.74
N VAL A 45 -8.53 2.82 -5.50
CA VAL A 45 -9.19 1.60 -5.01
C VAL A 45 -10.04 1.91 -3.80
N ALA A 46 -11.16 1.20 -3.69
CA ALA A 46 -11.93 1.15 -2.46
C ALA A 46 -11.16 0.30 -1.44
N THR A 47 -10.97 0.85 -0.24
CA THR A 47 -10.24 0.20 0.85
C THR A 47 -11.14 -0.13 2.03
N GLU A 48 -10.76 -1.16 2.77
CA GLU A 48 -11.19 -1.33 4.16
C GLU A 48 -9.98 -1.07 5.05
N MET A 49 -10.10 -0.08 5.95
CA MET A 49 -9.06 0.29 6.89
C MET A 49 -9.50 -0.05 8.31
N THR A 50 -8.70 -0.86 9.01
CA THR A 50 -8.91 -1.18 10.42
C THR A 50 -7.72 -0.69 11.24
N GLU A 51 -7.95 0.21 12.18
CA GLU A 51 -6.92 0.60 13.15
C GLU A 51 -6.73 -0.55 14.16
N LEU A 52 -5.51 -1.08 14.24
CA LEU A 52 -5.17 -2.16 15.17
C LEU A 52 -4.67 -1.61 16.51
N ARG A 53 -3.99 -0.46 16.45
CA ARG A 53 -3.54 0.38 17.57
C ARG A 53 -3.20 1.76 16.99
N PRO A 54 -2.92 2.79 17.82
CA PRO A 54 -2.52 4.11 17.31
C PRO A 54 -1.39 4.00 16.29
N GLN A 55 -1.61 4.57 15.09
CA GLN A 55 -0.64 4.60 13.98
C GLN A 55 -0.28 3.24 13.36
N LEU A 56 -1.05 2.19 13.65
CA LEU A 56 -0.93 0.88 13.01
C LEU A 56 -2.27 0.48 12.38
N PHE A 57 -2.27 0.34 11.05
CA PHE A 57 -3.48 0.05 10.30
C PHE A 57 -3.31 -1.23 9.50
N MET A 58 -4.34 -2.07 9.52
CA MET A 58 -4.55 -3.06 8.47
C MET A 58 -5.37 -2.42 7.35
N VAL A 59 -4.87 -2.47 6.12
CA VAL A 59 -5.52 -1.90 4.94
C VAL A 59 -5.67 -2.98 3.89
N THR A 60 -6.88 -3.23 3.44
CA THR A 60 -7.18 -4.24 2.41
C THR A 60 -7.87 -3.59 1.23
N TRP A 61 -7.61 -4.12 0.03
CA TRP A 61 -8.34 -3.75 -1.18
C TRP A 61 -8.21 -4.82 -2.25
N LYS A 62 -8.98 -4.65 -3.32
CA LYS A 62 -8.88 -5.41 -4.55
C LYS A 62 -8.62 -4.47 -5.72
N GLU A 63 -7.58 -4.75 -6.49
CA GLU A 63 -7.29 -4.05 -7.74
C GLU A 63 -8.24 -4.49 -8.87
N LYS A 64 -8.38 -3.65 -9.90
CA LYS A 64 -9.21 -3.94 -11.08
C LYS A 64 -8.78 -5.21 -11.81
N ASN A 65 -7.49 -5.54 -11.80
CA ASN A 65 -6.95 -6.77 -12.40
C ASN A 65 -7.29 -8.03 -11.60
N GLY A 66 -7.92 -7.89 -10.43
CA GLY A 66 -8.34 -8.98 -9.57
C GLY A 66 -7.34 -9.33 -8.45
N ASN A 67 -6.15 -8.71 -8.40
CA ASN A 67 -5.24 -8.87 -7.28
C ASN A 67 -5.92 -8.42 -5.98
N THR A 68 -5.74 -9.19 -4.91
CA THR A 68 -6.15 -8.78 -3.57
C THR A 68 -4.92 -8.45 -2.74
N ILE A 69 -4.95 -7.29 -2.09
CA ILE A 69 -3.84 -6.79 -1.30
C ILE A 69 -4.29 -6.68 0.15
N THR A 70 -3.42 -7.10 1.07
CA THR A 70 -3.54 -6.83 2.50
C THR A 70 -2.24 -6.25 3.00
N GLN A 71 -2.30 -5.06 3.59
CA GLN A 71 -1.16 -4.38 4.16
C GLN A 71 -1.32 -4.17 5.65
N VAL A 72 -0.20 -4.27 6.38
CA VAL A 72 -0.07 -3.74 7.73
C VAL A 72 0.88 -2.55 7.63
N GLN A 73 0.35 -1.36 7.87
CA GLN A 73 1.05 -0.08 7.74
C GLN A 73 1.33 0.46 9.14
N ASP A 74 2.60 0.38 9.57
CA ASP A 74 3.09 0.91 10.85
C ASP A 74 3.73 2.28 10.60
N TYR A 75 2.94 3.33 10.76
CA TYR A 75 3.34 4.71 10.51
C TYR A 75 4.29 5.25 11.58
N GLU A 76 4.21 4.72 12.80
CA GLU A 76 5.10 5.12 13.90
C GLU A 76 6.53 4.62 13.67
N ASN A 77 6.67 3.36 13.24
CA ASN A 77 7.97 2.75 12.98
C ASN A 77 8.45 2.92 11.53
N GLY A 78 7.61 3.42 10.63
CA GLY A 78 7.92 3.59 9.21
C GLY A 78 8.11 2.26 8.48
N ILE A 79 7.33 1.24 8.86
CA ILE A 79 7.41 -0.13 8.33
C ILE A 79 6.09 -0.50 7.68
N ILE A 80 6.16 -1.24 6.58
CA ILE A 80 4.98 -1.78 5.91
C ILE A 80 5.19 -3.24 5.55
N TYR A 81 4.20 -4.07 5.85
CA TYR A 81 4.11 -5.45 5.37
C TYR A 81 2.98 -5.53 4.36
N SER A 82 3.19 -6.26 3.26
CA SER A 82 2.22 -6.38 2.19
C SER A 82 2.13 -7.81 1.71
N ASN A 83 0.90 -8.30 1.60
CA ASN A 83 0.56 -9.60 1.03
C ASN A 83 -0.23 -9.36 -0.25
N TRP A 84 0.24 -9.89 -1.37
CA TRP A 84 -0.38 -9.78 -2.68
C TRP A 84 -0.80 -11.16 -3.15
N THR A 85 -2.09 -11.33 -3.44
CA THR A 85 -2.61 -12.58 -4.01
C THR A 85 -3.10 -12.29 -5.42
N SER A 86 -2.51 -12.99 -6.40
CA SER A 86 -2.96 -12.87 -7.80
C SER A 86 -4.29 -13.61 -8.00
N PRO A 87 -5.03 -13.33 -9.09
CA PRO A 87 -6.22 -14.10 -9.45
C PRO A 87 -5.97 -15.60 -9.64
N ALA A 88 -4.72 -15.99 -9.95
CA ALA A 88 -4.30 -17.38 -10.09
C ALA A 88 -3.92 -18.03 -8.74
N GLY A 89 -3.97 -17.29 -7.63
CA GLY A 89 -3.63 -17.76 -6.29
C GLY A 89 -2.14 -17.68 -5.95
N GLU A 90 -1.32 -17.03 -6.79
CA GLU A 90 0.07 -16.78 -6.43
C GLU A 90 0.13 -15.81 -5.27
N PHE A 91 0.90 -16.16 -4.25
CA PHE A 91 0.94 -15.41 -3.00
C PHE A 91 2.34 -14.86 -2.75
N THR A 92 2.46 -13.53 -2.76
CA THR A 92 3.72 -12.82 -2.57
C THR A 92 3.68 -11.99 -1.30
N HIS A 93 4.77 -12.03 -0.56
CA HIS A 93 4.95 -11.28 0.68
C HIS A 93 6.11 -10.30 0.53
N ALA A 94 5.91 -9.07 0.98
CA ALA A 94 6.95 -8.07 1.01
C ALA A 94 6.96 -7.31 2.34
N LYS A 95 8.16 -6.96 2.79
CA LYS A 95 8.39 -5.99 3.87
C LYS A 95 9.12 -4.81 3.27
N GLY A 96 8.68 -3.60 3.61
CA GLY A 96 9.24 -2.37 3.09
C GLY A 96 9.28 -1.28 4.13
N THR A 97 9.70 -0.11 3.67
CA THR A 97 9.67 1.14 4.44
C THR A 97 8.49 2.01 4.00
N LEU A 98 8.00 2.81 4.92
CA LEU A 98 6.87 3.72 4.73
C LEU A 98 7.26 5.09 5.27
N LYS A 99 7.19 6.13 4.44
CA LYS A 99 7.55 7.50 4.83
C LYS A 99 6.60 8.51 4.22
N ARG A 100 6.08 9.44 5.04
CA ARG A 100 5.28 10.57 4.54
C ARG A 100 6.12 11.45 3.61
N ILE A 101 5.50 11.95 2.54
CA ILE A 101 6.11 12.86 1.56
C ILE A 101 5.25 14.10 1.33
#